data_AF-A0A097PT19-F1
#
_entry.id   AF-A0A097PT19-F1
#
_cell.length_a   1.000
_cell.length_b   1.000
_cell.length_c   1.000
_cell.angle_alpha   90.00
_cell.angle_beta   90.00
_cell.angle_gamma   90.00
#
_symmetry.space_group_name_H-M   'P 1'
#
loop_
_entity.id
_entity.type
_entity.pdbx_description
1 polymer ?
#
loop_
_entity_poly.entity_id
_entity_poly.type
_entity_poly.pdbx_seq_one_letter_code
_entity_poly.pdbx_strand_id
1 'polypeptide(L)'
;RAGNLVGQNPATELAGEVTSSSGPVQLADLQRILSSITPQGDPDGGLGLGDILKPELLMPLIETLPLEQQLASYLPEGPWTPVDLIELLQSPPFRQQLESFSYVLRTGQMDWSQLGIDPSNYKSTVLSFLEAFEDSVSSES
;
A
#
# COMPACT_ATOMS: atom_id res chain seq x y z
N ARG A 1 -77.50 4.31 2.29
CA ARG A 1 -77.03 3.02 1.71
C ARG A 1 -75.57 2.85 2.17
N ALA A 2 -75.07 1.62 2.39
CA ALA A 2 -73.70 1.34 2.87
C ALA A 2 -72.61 2.08 2.04
N GLY A 3 -71.42 2.47 2.52
CA GLY A 3 -70.30 1.61 2.97
C GLY A 3 -69.23 1.48 1.85
N ASN A 4 -67.95 1.18 2.07
CA ASN A 4 -67.17 0.92 3.30
C ASN A 4 -65.64 0.97 2.98
N LEU A 5 -64.78 0.80 3.99
CA LEU A 5 -63.36 0.38 3.96
C LEU A 5 -62.19 1.39 3.77
N VAL A 6 -61.22 1.14 4.66
CA VAL A 6 -59.83 1.59 4.84
C VAL A 6 -58.87 1.32 3.67
N GLY A 7 -57.77 2.08 3.62
CA GLY A 7 -56.58 1.87 2.77
C GLY A 7 -55.76 3.16 2.68
N GLN A 8 -55.06 3.56 3.74
CA GLN A 8 -53.61 3.39 3.92
C GLN A 8 -52.75 3.97 2.78
N ASN A 9 -51.89 4.92 3.14
CA ASN A 9 -51.14 5.80 2.24
C ASN A 9 -50.04 5.05 1.46
N PRO A 10 -49.66 5.52 0.26
CA PRO A 10 -48.59 4.91 -0.53
C PRO A 10 -47.21 5.13 0.12
N ALA A 11 -46.73 4.12 0.85
CA ALA A 11 -45.33 4.05 1.25
C ALA A 11 -44.49 3.55 0.07
N THR A 12 -43.70 4.46 -0.52
CA THR A 12 -42.68 4.13 -1.51
C THR A 12 -41.51 3.42 -0.81
N GLU A 13 -41.56 2.11 -0.74
CA GLU A 13 -40.43 1.28 -0.28
C GLU A 13 -39.64 0.72 -1.48
N LEU A 14 -39.01 1.65 -2.22
CA LEU A 14 -37.90 1.38 -3.13
C LEU A 14 -36.70 2.28 -2.77
N ALA A 15 -36.00 1.91 -1.70
CA ALA A 15 -34.58 2.15 -1.51
C ALA A 15 -34.10 1.24 -0.38
N GLY A 16 -32.96 0.57 -0.55
CA GLY A 16 -32.30 -0.11 0.55
C GLY A 16 -31.84 0.95 1.55
N GLU A 17 -32.54 1.08 2.66
CA GLU A 17 -32.18 2.01 3.73
C GLU A 17 -30.87 1.53 4.38
N VAL A 18 -29.75 2.07 3.89
CA VAL A 18 -28.47 2.05 4.58
C VAL A 18 -28.58 2.94 5.81
N THR A 19 -29.24 2.42 6.83
CA THR A 19 -29.27 3.01 8.17
C THR A 19 -27.86 2.95 8.76
N SER A 20 -27.08 4.00 8.46
CA SER A 20 -25.90 4.37 9.21
C SER A 20 -26.34 4.72 10.63
N SER A 21 -26.41 3.70 11.48
CA SER A 21 -26.81 3.84 12.88
C SER A 21 -25.80 4.74 13.60
N SER A 22 -26.18 6.00 13.76
CA SER A 22 -25.38 7.05 14.41
C SER A 22 -25.35 6.84 15.93
N GLY A 23 -24.64 5.80 16.34
CA GLY A 23 -24.21 5.55 17.72
C GLY A 23 -22.71 5.80 17.89
N PRO A 24 -22.20 5.84 19.13
CA PRO A 24 -20.76 5.86 19.36
C PRO A 24 -20.14 4.59 18.78
N VAL A 25 -19.21 4.74 17.83
CA VAL A 25 -18.50 3.63 17.15
C VAL A 25 -17.95 2.64 18.16
N GLN A 26 -18.54 1.45 18.22
CA GLN A 26 -18.13 0.40 19.13
C GLN A 26 -16.94 -0.37 18.55
N LEU A 27 -15.99 -0.79 19.39
CA LEU A 27 -14.83 -1.58 18.93
C LEU A 27 -15.22 -2.86 18.17
N ALA A 28 -16.36 -3.46 18.51
CA ALA A 28 -16.90 -4.62 17.80
C ALA A 28 -17.31 -4.29 16.35
N ASP A 29 -17.81 -3.08 16.09
CA ASP A 29 -18.17 -2.62 14.74
C ASP A 29 -16.91 -2.31 13.93
N LEU A 30 -15.92 -1.66 14.55
CA LEU A 30 -14.59 -1.43 13.97
C LEU A 30 -13.89 -2.74 13.60
N GLN A 31 -13.94 -3.75 14.48
CA GLN A 31 -13.42 -5.09 14.18
C GLN A 31 -14.23 -5.82 13.11
N ARG A 32 -15.55 -5.61 13.03
CA ARG A 32 -16.40 -6.17 11.97
C ARG A 32 -16.05 -5.58 10.60
N ILE A 33 -15.83 -4.27 10.55
CA ILE A 33 -15.39 -3.56 9.35
C ILE A 33 -14.01 -4.09 8.92
N LEU A 34 -13.02 -4.08 9.82
CA LEU A 34 -11.67 -4.60 9.55
C LEU A 34 -11.66 -6.10 9.19
N SER A 35 -12.58 -6.90 9.73
CA SER A 35 -12.71 -8.32 9.37
C SER A 35 -13.38 -8.54 8.01
N SER A 36 -14.24 -7.61 7.57
CA SER A 36 -14.82 -7.65 6.22
C SER A 36 -13.85 -7.13 5.15
N ILE A 37 -12.98 -6.18 5.52
CA ILE A 37 -11.78 -5.79 4.76
C ILE A 37 -10.69 -6.84 5.01
N THR A 38 -10.98 -8.10 4.70
CA THR A 38 -9.89 -9.04 4.45
C THR A 38 -9.10 -8.47 3.27
N PRO A 39 -7.79 -8.23 3.39
CA PRO A 39 -7.00 -7.98 2.19
C PRO A 39 -7.17 -9.22 1.33
N GLN A 40 -7.79 -9.07 0.16
CA GLN A 40 -7.83 -10.13 -0.85
C GLN A 40 -6.41 -10.28 -1.38
N GLY A 41 -5.57 -10.94 -0.58
CA GLY A 41 -4.26 -11.40 -0.99
C GLY A 41 -4.48 -12.37 -2.13
N ASP A 42 -4.13 -11.92 -3.33
CA ASP A 42 -4.07 -12.78 -4.50
C ASP A 42 -3.22 -14.02 -4.13
N PRO A 43 -3.68 -15.26 -4.44
CA PRO A 43 -2.96 -16.46 -4.05
C PRO A 43 -1.59 -16.60 -4.74
N ASP A 44 -1.33 -15.81 -5.80
CA ASP A 44 0.04 -15.47 -6.16
C ASP A 44 0.60 -14.50 -5.11
N GLY A 45 1.10 -15.10 -4.01
CA GLY A 45 1.80 -14.41 -2.92
C GLY A 45 3.15 -13.88 -3.38
N GLY A 46 3.13 -12.96 -4.35
CA GLY A 46 4.31 -12.44 -5.02
C GLY A 46 5.27 -11.79 -4.04
N LEU A 47 6.53 -11.67 -4.47
CA LEU A 47 7.57 -10.98 -3.72
C LEU A 47 7.11 -9.56 -3.33
N GLY A 48 7.19 -9.23 -2.05
CA GLY A 48 7.04 -7.87 -1.55
C GLY A 48 8.43 -7.25 -1.41
N LEU A 49 8.54 -5.93 -1.58
CA LEU A 49 9.85 -5.26 -1.42
C LEU A 49 10.43 -5.48 -0.01
N GLY A 50 9.59 -5.65 1.02
CA GLY A 50 10.02 -6.01 2.37
C GLY A 50 10.58 -7.42 2.54
N ASP A 51 10.41 -8.31 1.57
CA ASP A 51 11.10 -9.61 1.53
C ASP A 51 12.45 -9.53 0.78
N ILE A 52 12.62 -8.52 -0.07
CA ILE A 52 13.85 -8.26 -0.83
C ILE A 52 14.83 -7.42 0.00
N LEU A 53 14.34 -6.39 0.70
CA LEU A 53 15.11 -5.48 1.55
C LEU A 53 15.49 -6.11 2.91
N LYS A 54 16.12 -7.30 2.88
CA LYS A 54 16.59 -8.02 4.08
C LYS A 54 17.93 -7.47 4.58
N PRO A 55 18.15 -7.40 5.90
CA PRO A 55 19.36 -6.81 6.47
C PRO A 55 20.63 -7.53 6.02
N GLU A 56 20.61 -8.86 6.00
CA GLU A 56 21.73 -9.73 5.57
C GLU A 56 22.23 -9.41 4.14
N LEU A 57 21.34 -8.91 3.27
CA LEU A 57 21.67 -8.57 1.88
C LEU A 57 22.07 -7.10 1.74
N LEU A 58 21.46 -6.22 2.52
CA LEU A 58 21.67 -4.77 2.43
C LEU A 58 22.90 -4.30 3.20
N MET A 59 23.26 -4.94 4.32
CA MET A 59 24.37 -4.48 5.17
C MET A 59 25.70 -4.29 4.42
N PRO A 60 26.21 -5.26 3.61
CA PRO A 60 27.45 -5.04 2.86
C PRO A 60 27.32 -3.96 1.77
N LEU A 61 26.12 -3.67 1.27
CA LEU A 61 25.89 -2.57 0.32
C LEU A 61 25.92 -1.22 1.04
N ILE A 62 25.24 -1.12 2.19
CA ILE A 62 25.17 0.10 3.01
C ILE A 62 26.55 0.51 3.52
N GLU A 63 27.40 -0.44 3.91
CA GLU A 63 28.79 -0.17 4.32
C GLU A 63 29.65 0.44 3.20
N THR A 64 29.27 0.24 1.93
CA THR A 64 29.94 0.85 0.77
C THR A 64 29.27 2.13 0.26
N LEU A 65 28.06 2.45 0.73
CA LEU A 65 27.25 3.54 0.19
C LEU A 65 27.65 4.90 0.82
N PRO A 66 27.80 5.98 0.03
CA PRO A 66 28.01 7.33 0.58
C PRO A 66 26.70 7.91 1.14
N LEU A 67 26.27 7.40 2.30
CA LEU A 67 25.01 7.77 3.00
C LEU A 67 24.79 9.29 3.07
N GLU A 68 25.81 10.04 3.49
CA GLU A 68 25.75 11.50 3.67
C GLU A 68 25.55 12.27 2.36
N GLN A 69 25.97 11.73 1.22
CA GLN A 69 25.89 12.44 -0.07
C GLN A 69 24.64 12.11 -0.88
N GLN A 70 24.08 10.89 -0.74
CA GLN A 70 22.91 10.48 -1.52
C GLN A 70 21.62 10.32 -0.71
N LEU A 71 21.71 9.89 0.56
CA LEU A 71 20.52 9.57 1.36
C LEU A 71 20.19 10.64 2.42
N ALA A 72 21.11 11.53 2.78
CA ALA A 72 20.90 12.53 3.84
C ALA A 72 19.65 13.41 3.66
N SER A 73 19.23 13.71 2.42
CA SER A 73 18.01 14.49 2.15
C SER A 73 16.70 13.70 2.27
N TYR A 74 16.77 12.37 2.36
CA TYR A 74 15.63 11.45 2.43
C TYR A 74 15.51 10.76 3.80
N LEU A 75 16.55 10.87 4.62
CA LEU A 75 16.61 10.30 5.96
C LEU A 75 16.16 11.32 7.03
N PRO A 76 15.59 10.87 8.16
CA PRO A 76 15.35 11.73 9.32
C PRO A 76 16.61 12.46 9.81
N GLU A 77 16.42 13.60 10.49
CA GLU A 77 17.53 14.37 11.08
C GLU A 77 18.26 13.57 12.17
N GLY A 78 19.55 13.32 11.99
CA GLY A 78 20.38 12.61 12.97
C GLY A 78 21.73 12.14 12.41
N PRO A 79 22.64 11.65 13.26
CA PRO A 79 23.82 10.92 12.82
C PRO A 79 23.40 9.54 12.29
N TRP A 80 23.80 9.20 11.07
CA TRP A 80 23.47 7.92 10.44
C TRP A 80 24.65 6.97 10.43
N THR A 81 24.52 5.83 11.12
CA THR A 81 25.41 4.68 10.92
C THR A 81 24.74 3.61 10.03
N PRO A 82 25.51 2.66 9.47
CA PRO A 82 24.94 1.51 8.77
C PRO A 82 23.93 0.72 9.63
N VAL A 83 24.12 0.67 10.95
CA VAL A 83 23.23 -0.02 11.88
C VAL A 83 21.92 0.74 12.04
N ASP A 84 21.96 2.06 12.24
CA ASP A 84 20.75 2.91 12.33
C ASP A 84 19.91 2.81 11.05
N LEU A 85 20.55 2.74 9.89
CA LEU A 85 19.85 2.57 8.62
C LEU A 85 19.17 1.20 8.51
N ILE A 86 19.83 0.13 8.97
CA ILE A 86 19.22 -1.21 9.05
C ILE A 86 18.03 -1.22 10.02
N GLU A 87 18.14 -0.57 11.19
CA GLU A 87 17.02 -0.44 12.13
C GLU A 87 15.86 0.37 11.52
N LEU A 88 16.13 1.45 10.78
CA LEU A 88 15.13 2.21 10.04
C LEU A 88 14.42 1.34 8.98
N LEU A 89 15.17 0.59 8.18
CA LEU A 89 14.64 -0.31 7.15
C LEU A 89 13.78 -1.44 7.74
N GLN A 90 14.12 -1.91 8.95
CA GLN A 90 13.31 -2.88 9.70
C GLN A 90 12.15 -2.25 10.48
N SER A 91 12.12 -0.93 10.65
CA SER A 91 11.14 -0.25 11.49
C SER A 91 9.70 -0.50 11.02
N PRO A 92 8.73 -0.68 11.95
CA PRO A 92 7.33 -0.87 11.59
C PRO A 92 6.76 0.17 10.61
N PRO A 93 6.97 1.49 10.76
CA PRO A 93 6.42 2.47 9.82
C PRO A 93 7.03 2.34 8.42
N PHE A 94 8.34 2.13 8.29
CA PHE A 94 8.98 1.95 6.99
C PHE A 94 8.46 0.69 6.28
N ARG A 95 8.33 -0.42 7.02
CA ARG A 95 7.79 -1.68 6.47
C ARG A 95 6.35 -1.52 5.98
N GLN A 96 5.48 -0.84 6.74
CA GLN A 96 4.10 -0.56 6.30
C GLN A 96 4.04 0.33 5.06
N GLN A 97 4.94 1.30 4.94
CA GLN A 97 5.05 2.15 3.75
C GLN A 97 5.52 1.33 2.53
N LEU A 98 6.44 0.39 2.73
CA LEU A 98 6.95 -0.52 1.71
C LEU A 98 5.93 -1.59 1.27
N GLU A 99 5.08 -2.05 2.19
CA GLU A 99 3.92 -2.92 1.90
C GLU A 99 2.85 -2.16 1.11
N SER A 100 2.54 -0.92 1.51
CA SER A 100 1.62 -0.03 0.80
C SER A 100 2.11 0.25 -0.62
N PHE A 101 3.40 0.51 -0.79
CA PHE A 101 4.02 0.70 -2.11
C PHE A 101 4.00 -0.59 -2.94
N SER A 102 4.32 -1.74 -2.34
CA SER A 102 4.20 -3.06 -3.00
C SER A 102 2.77 -3.35 -3.46
N TYR A 103 1.75 -2.86 -2.75
CA TYR A 103 0.35 -2.94 -3.15
C TYR A 103 0.00 -1.98 -4.31
N VAL A 104 0.52 -0.74 -4.30
CA VAL A 104 0.36 0.20 -5.44
C VAL A 104 0.97 -0.39 -6.73
N LEU A 105 2.17 -0.98 -6.64
CA LEU A 105 2.80 -1.68 -7.76
C LEU A 105 1.92 -2.82 -8.31
N ARG A 106 1.31 -3.62 -7.44
CA ARG A 106 0.42 -4.74 -7.82
C ARG A 106 -0.92 -4.28 -8.41
N THR A 107 -1.50 -3.21 -7.88
CA THR A 107 -2.74 -2.63 -8.41
C THR A 107 -2.54 -1.88 -9.73
N GLY A 108 -1.30 -1.74 -10.21
CA GLY A 108 -0.99 -1.04 -11.46
C GLY A 108 -1.23 0.47 -11.40
N GLN A 109 -1.39 1.04 -10.21
CA GLN A 109 -1.58 2.48 -9.99
C GLN A 109 -0.25 3.25 -9.87
N MET A 110 0.85 2.61 -10.29
CA MET A 110 2.18 3.23 -10.34
C MET A 110 2.31 4.11 -11.58
N ASP A 111 2.68 5.38 -11.40
CA ASP A 111 2.97 6.28 -12.51
C ASP A 111 4.44 6.12 -12.92
N TRP A 112 4.70 5.22 -13.87
CA TRP A 112 6.04 4.91 -14.37
C TRP A 112 6.76 6.12 -14.99
N SER A 113 5.99 7.08 -15.50
CA SER A 113 6.51 8.36 -16.03
C SER A 113 7.21 9.21 -14.96
N GLN A 114 6.87 9.06 -13.67
CA GLN A 114 7.60 9.71 -12.56
C GLN A 114 9.02 9.14 -12.38
N LEU A 115 9.29 7.94 -12.90
CA LEU A 115 10.59 7.28 -12.87
C LEU A 115 11.34 7.42 -14.21
N GLY A 116 10.78 8.12 -15.20
CA GLY A 116 11.35 8.20 -16.55
C GLY A 116 11.19 6.90 -17.38
N ILE A 117 10.35 5.97 -16.93
CA ILE A 117 10.22 4.61 -17.48
C ILE A 117 9.00 4.50 -18.39
N ASP A 118 9.18 3.91 -19.58
CA ASP A 118 8.08 3.55 -20.48
C ASP A 118 7.30 2.32 -19.94
N PRO A 119 6.01 2.45 -19.58
CA PRO A 119 5.24 1.37 -18.96
C PRO A 119 4.95 0.18 -19.91
N SER A 120 5.19 0.34 -21.21
CA SER A 120 4.74 -0.58 -22.27
C SER A 120 5.30 -2.00 -22.19
N ASN A 121 6.44 -2.20 -21.51
CA ASN A 121 7.09 -3.51 -21.38
C ASN A 121 6.88 -4.18 -20.01
N TYR A 122 6.33 -3.47 -19.03
CA TYR A 122 6.37 -3.86 -17.62
C TYR A 122 4.99 -4.28 -17.09
N LYS A 123 4.97 -5.27 -16.19
CA LYS A 123 3.74 -5.72 -15.53
C LYS A 123 3.54 -5.01 -14.18
N SER A 124 2.32 -5.06 -13.67
CA SER A 124 1.96 -4.65 -12.29
C SER A 124 2.50 -5.64 -11.25
N THR A 125 3.83 -5.78 -11.16
CA THR A 125 4.51 -6.68 -10.20
C THR A 125 5.76 -6.03 -9.64
N VAL A 126 6.18 -6.47 -8.45
CA VAL A 126 7.42 -5.99 -7.83
C VAL A 126 8.66 -6.38 -8.64
N LEU A 127 8.65 -7.53 -9.32
CA LEU A 127 9.76 -7.94 -10.20
C LEU A 127 9.90 -6.98 -11.39
N SER A 128 8.81 -6.70 -12.10
CA SER A 128 8.84 -5.76 -13.23
C SER A 128 9.18 -4.33 -12.82
N PHE A 129 8.91 -3.95 -11.57
CA PHE A 129 9.43 -2.69 -11.02
C PHE A 129 10.95 -2.69 -10.85
N LEU A 130 11.54 -3.78 -10.39
CA LEU A 130 13.01 -3.90 -10.28
C LEU A 130 13.66 -3.97 -11.67
N GLU A 131 13.09 -4.75 -12.60
CA GLU A 131 13.56 -4.82 -14.01
C GLU A 131 13.57 -3.42 -14.65
N ALA A 132 12.49 -2.66 -14.48
CA ALA A 132 12.37 -1.32 -15.04
C ALA A 132 13.28 -0.29 -14.35
N PHE A 133 13.51 -0.43 -13.04
CA PHE A 133 14.43 0.43 -12.30
C PHE A 133 15.88 0.18 -12.72
N GLU A 134 16.27 -1.09 -12.97
CA GLU A 134 17.58 -1.45 -13.51
C GLU A 134 17.79 -0.89 -14.92
N ASP A 135 16.79 -0.98 -15.80
CA ASP A 135 16.79 -0.37 -17.14
C ASP A 135 16.96 1.16 -17.09
N SER A 136 16.23 1.84 -16.19
CA SER A 136 16.35 3.30 -15.98
C SER A 136 17.77 3.70 -15.57
N VAL A 137 18.34 3.06 -14.55
CA VAL A 137 19.70 3.36 -14.07
C VAL A 137 20.76 3.03 -15.14
N SER A 138 20.54 1.97 -15.92
CA SER A 138 21.44 1.57 -17.02
C SER A 138 21.39 2.52 -18.21
N SER A 139 20.25 3.20 -18.44
CA SER A 139 20.06 4.18 -19.53
C SER A 139 20.68 5.55 -19.22
N GLU A 140 20.96 5.86 -17.95
CA GLU A 140 21.66 7.09 -17.53
C GLU A 140 23.21 6.98 -17.53
N SER A 141 23.77 5.84 -17.95
CA SER A 141 25.23 5.55 -17.95
C SER A 141 25.93 5.70 -19.30
#